data_AF-A0A1F2ULQ1-F1
#
_entry.id   AF-A0A1F2ULQ1-F1
#
_cell.length_a   1.000
_cell.length_b   1.000
_cell.length_c   1.000
_cell.angle_alpha   90.00
_cell.angle_beta   90.00
_cell.angle_gamma   90.00
#
_symmetry.space_group_name_H-M   'P 1'
#
loop_
_entity.id
_entity.type
_entity.pdbx_description
1 polymer ?
#
loop_
_entity_poly.entity_id
_entity_poly.type
_entity_poly.pdbx_seq_one_letter_code
_entity_poly.pdbx_strand_id
1 'polypeptide(L)'
;MKKVKVPRFATEAAEAKWWDDHMDVVEANLVEGIKTGAAQRGGPRRVIQERRASKNITIRVATADIERARALAAKKGIGYQTFIKMLLKEALDRESRSRLVH
;
A
#
# COMPACT_ATOMS: atom_id res chain seq x y z
N MET A 1 -10.87 20.76 13.47
CA MET A 1 -9.67 20.42 12.66
C MET A 1 -8.40 21.00 13.29
N LYS A 2 -7.67 20.21 14.08
CA LYS A 2 -6.29 20.57 14.46
C LYS A 2 -5.40 20.33 13.23
N LYS A 3 -4.80 21.38 12.68
CA LYS A 3 -3.96 21.27 11.47
C LYS A 3 -2.67 20.50 11.78
N VAL A 4 -2.67 19.20 11.50
CA VAL A 4 -1.44 18.41 11.49
C VAL A 4 -0.73 18.68 10.16
N LYS A 5 0.34 19.47 10.20
CA LYS A 5 1.27 19.58 9.06
C LYS A 5 2.25 18.42 9.16
N VAL A 6 2.01 17.33 8.42
CA VAL A 6 2.95 16.21 8.32
C VAL A 6 4.23 16.71 7.63
N PRO A 7 5.41 16.66 8.28
CA PRO A 7 6.68 17.03 7.64
C PRO A 7 7.07 16.06 6.52
N ARG A 8 7.97 16.47 5.63
CA ARG A 8 8.66 15.52 4.73
C ARG A 8 9.74 14.80 5.52
N PHE A 9 9.65 13.48 5.62
CA PHE A 9 10.66 12.65 6.28
C PHE A 9 11.71 12.17 5.28
N ALA A 10 12.95 12.06 5.75
CA ALA A 10 14.06 11.52 4.96
C ALA A 10 14.18 9.99 5.08
N THR A 11 13.61 9.39 6.13
CA THR A 11 13.67 7.94 6.41
C THR A 11 12.37 7.44 7.06
N GLU A 12 12.03 6.17 6.84
CA GLU A 12 10.82 5.54 7.39
C GLU A 12 10.84 5.46 8.93
N ALA A 13 12.03 5.29 9.53
CA ALA A 13 12.16 5.26 10.99
C ALA A 13 11.88 6.63 11.63
N ALA A 14 12.27 7.73 10.97
CA ALA A 14 11.98 9.09 11.43
C ALA A 14 10.49 9.43 11.29
N GLU A 15 9.85 8.91 10.25
CA GLU A 15 8.40 8.98 10.06
C GLU A 15 7.66 8.23 11.17
N ALA A 16 8.03 6.97 11.43
CA ALA A 16 7.40 6.14 12.47
C ALA A 16 7.46 6.79 13.86
N LYS A 17 8.62 7.33 14.24
CA LYS A 17 8.77 8.04 15.51
C LYS A 17 7.89 9.29 15.59
N TRP A 18 7.76 10.03 14.51
CA TRP A 18 6.90 11.22 14.49
C TRP A 18 5.42 10.83 14.63
N TRP A 19 5.00 9.70 14.03
CA TRP A 19 3.66 9.15 14.21
C TRP A 19 3.38 8.76 15.66
N ASP A 20 4.32 8.09 16.33
CA ASP A 20 4.22 7.73 17.76
C ASP A 20 4.11 8.96 18.67
N ASP A 21 4.93 9.99 18.40
CA ASP A 21 4.95 11.21 19.22
C ASP A 21 3.71 12.11 19.01
N HIS A 22 2.92 11.90 17.94
CA HIS A 22 1.75 12.72 17.57
C HIS A 22 0.43 11.93 17.49
N MET A 23 0.37 10.75 18.12
CA MET A 23 -0.80 9.86 18.06
C MET A 23 -2.09 10.50 18.58
N ASP A 24 -2.01 11.36 19.59
CA ASP A 24 -3.14 12.06 20.21
C ASP A 24 -3.87 12.99 19.23
N VAL A 25 -3.12 13.70 18.39
CA VAL A 25 -3.68 14.61 17.37
C VAL A 25 -4.19 13.82 16.17
N VAL A 26 -3.55 12.70 15.82
CA VAL A 26 -4.00 11.79 14.75
C VAL A 26 -5.32 11.12 15.13
N GLU A 27 -5.43 10.63 16.36
CA GLU A 27 -6.65 10.01 16.89
C GLU A 27 -7.80 11.01 16.95
N ALA A 28 -7.56 12.21 17.48
CA ALA A 28 -8.58 13.26 17.55
C ALA A 28 -9.09 13.66 16.15
N ASN A 29 -8.19 13.80 15.17
CA ASN A 29 -8.57 14.11 13.79
C ASN A 29 -9.25 12.93 13.08
N LEU A 30 -8.89 11.69 13.40
CA LEU A 30 -9.57 10.49 12.87
C LEU A 30 -11.01 10.41 13.40
N VAL A 31 -11.20 10.60 14.71
CA VAL A 31 -12.53 10.60 15.34
C VAL A 31 -13.40 11.73 14.79
N GLU A 32 -12.87 12.93 14.64
CA GLU A 32 -13.58 14.07 14.04
C GLU A 32 -13.88 13.83 12.55
N GLY A 33 -12.94 13.22 11.81
CA GLY A 33 -13.14 12.82 10.42
C GLY A 33 -14.23 11.76 10.26
N ILE A 34 -14.33 10.79 11.17
CA ILE A 34 -15.40 9.78 11.16
C ILE A 34 -16.75 10.44 11.41
N LYS A 35 -16.83 11.37 12.37
CA LYS A 35 -18.05 12.13 12.68
C LYS A 35 -18.51 13.04 11.54
N THR A 36 -17.57 13.61 10.79
CA THR A 36 -17.86 14.55 9.68
C THR A 36 -17.93 13.87 8.30
N GLY A 37 -17.71 12.56 8.22
CA GLY A 37 -17.67 11.81 6.95
C GLY A 37 -16.43 12.08 6.09
N ALA A 38 -15.48 12.89 6.57
CA ALA A 38 -14.23 13.21 5.90
C ALA A 38 -13.12 12.16 6.13
N ALA A 39 -13.25 11.32 7.16
CA ALA A 39 -12.34 10.19 7.36
C ALA A 39 -12.60 9.14 6.29
N GLN A 40 -11.78 9.15 5.26
CA GLN A 40 -11.62 7.99 4.40
C GLN A 40 -10.73 6.98 5.13
N ARG A 41 -11.34 6.05 5.91
CA ARG A 41 -10.82 4.66 5.85
C ARG A 41 -10.70 4.36 4.37
N GLY A 42 -9.60 3.81 3.88
CA GLY A 42 -9.43 3.42 2.47
C GLY A 42 -10.70 2.74 1.96
N GLY A 43 -11.60 3.56 1.41
CA GLY A 43 -13.02 3.26 1.53
C GLY A 43 -13.42 2.34 0.40
N PRO A 44 -14.63 1.78 0.42
CA PRO A 44 -15.18 1.07 -0.72
C PRO A 44 -14.94 1.84 -2.02
N ARG A 45 -15.03 3.17 -1.99
CA ARG A 45 -14.76 4.07 -3.12
C ARG A 45 -13.33 3.98 -3.69
N ARG A 46 -12.29 3.90 -2.86
CA ARG A 46 -10.88 3.82 -3.31
C ARG A 46 -10.60 2.42 -3.87
N VAL A 47 -11.05 1.38 -3.17
CA VAL A 47 -10.99 -0.01 -3.64
C VAL A 47 -11.79 -0.21 -4.93
N ILE A 48 -12.96 0.43 -5.07
CA ILE A 48 -13.79 0.39 -6.28
C ILE A 48 -13.13 1.15 -7.43
N GLN A 49 -12.52 2.32 -7.18
CA GLN A 49 -11.77 3.05 -8.21
C GLN A 49 -10.55 2.27 -8.70
N GLU A 50 -9.76 1.71 -7.79
CA GLU A 50 -8.59 0.88 -8.13
C GLU A 50 -9.00 -0.40 -8.87
N ARG A 51 -10.11 -1.04 -8.46
CA ARG A 51 -10.69 -2.17 -9.21
C ARG A 51 -11.14 -1.77 -10.61
N ARG A 52 -11.80 -0.61 -10.76
CA ARG A 52 -12.23 -0.08 -12.08
C ARG A 52 -11.04 0.26 -12.99
N ALA A 53 -9.89 0.63 -12.43
CA ALA A 53 -8.67 0.91 -13.18
C ALA A 53 -7.85 -0.36 -13.50
N SER A 54 -8.23 -1.52 -12.96
CA SER A 54 -7.54 -2.79 -13.21
C SER A 54 -8.20 -3.60 -14.32
N LYS A 55 -7.39 -4.21 -15.19
CA LYS A 55 -7.86 -5.14 -16.23
C LYS A 55 -7.49 -6.57 -15.84
N ASN A 56 -8.39 -7.51 -16.08
CA ASN A 56 -8.08 -8.93 -15.94
C ASN A 56 -7.19 -9.38 -17.10
N ILE A 57 -6.08 -10.03 -16.78
CA ILE A 57 -5.19 -10.65 -17.75
C ILE A 57 -4.97 -12.12 -17.38
N THR A 58 -4.82 -12.97 -18.39
CA THR A 58 -4.46 -14.38 -18.21
C THR A 58 -2.99 -14.55 -18.56
N ILE A 59 -2.20 -15.02 -17.60
CA ILE A 59 -0.78 -15.33 -17.79
C ILE A 59 -0.55 -16.82 -17.50
N ARG A 60 0.30 -17.47 -18.30
CA ARG A 60 0.77 -18.82 -18.01
C ARG A 60 2.02 -18.71 -17.14
N VAL A 61 2.02 -19.42 -16.01
CA VAL A 61 3.12 -19.47 -15.05
C VAL A 61 3.38 -20.93 -14.73
N ALA A 62 4.64 -21.31 -14.56
CA ALA A 62 4.98 -22.69 -14.21
C ALA A 62 4.39 -23.06 -12.84
N THR A 63 3.88 -24.29 -12.70
CA THR A 63 3.25 -24.77 -11.46
C THR A 63 4.20 -24.64 -10.26
N ALA A 64 5.50 -24.92 -10.46
CA ALA A 64 6.51 -24.78 -9.42
C ALA A 64 6.63 -23.34 -8.88
N ASP A 65 6.51 -22.33 -9.74
CA ASP A 65 6.58 -20.93 -9.35
C ASP A 65 5.31 -20.49 -8.62
N ILE A 66 4.14 -21.03 -8.99
CA ILE A 66 2.88 -20.79 -8.27
C ILE A 66 2.99 -21.29 -6.83
N GLU A 67 3.50 -22.51 -6.64
CA GLU A 67 3.67 -23.08 -5.30
C GLU A 67 4.73 -22.33 -4.48
N ARG A 68 5.82 -21.90 -5.12
CA ARG A 68 6.80 -21.00 -4.48
C ARG A 68 6.16 -19.68 -4.03
N ALA A 69 5.36 -19.06 -4.89
CA ALA A 69 4.65 -17.83 -4.55
C ALA A 69 3.67 -18.03 -3.40
N ARG A 70 2.98 -19.17 -3.34
CA ARG A 70 2.09 -19.55 -2.23
C ARG A 70 2.85 -19.65 -0.90
N ALA A 71 3.98 -20.35 -0.89
CA ALA A 71 4.79 -20.51 0.32
C ALA A 71 5.34 -19.16 0.83
N LEU A 72 5.79 -18.28 -0.07
CA LEU A 72 6.27 -16.95 0.28
C LEU A 72 5.14 -16.03 0.77
N ALA A 73 3.97 -16.10 0.14
CA ALA A 73 2.80 -15.34 0.56
C ALA A 73 2.31 -15.75 1.96
N ALA A 74 2.31 -17.06 2.25
CA ALA A 74 1.96 -17.60 3.56
C ALA A 74 2.89 -17.07 4.67
N LYS A 75 4.20 -17.02 4.42
CA LYS A 75 5.18 -16.43 5.37
C LYS A 75 4.92 -14.94 5.64
N LYS A 76 4.35 -14.22 4.68
CA LYS A 76 4.00 -12.80 4.81
C LYS A 76 2.56 -12.56 5.33
N GLY A 77 1.79 -13.61 5.56
CA GLY A 77 0.39 -13.51 6.00
C GLY A 77 -0.55 -12.89 4.96
N ILE A 78 -0.23 -12.97 3.66
CA ILE A 78 -1.03 -12.40 2.58
C ILE A 78 -1.44 -13.46 1.55
N GLY A 79 -2.50 -13.18 0.77
CA GLY A 79 -2.93 -14.08 -0.31
C GLY A 79 -1.93 -14.14 -1.46
N TYR A 80 -1.78 -15.32 -2.08
CA TYR A 80 -0.80 -15.54 -3.16
C TYR A 80 -1.01 -14.60 -4.37
N GLN A 81 -2.26 -14.28 -4.71
CA GLN A 81 -2.56 -13.31 -5.78
C GLN A 81 -2.09 -11.89 -5.43
N THR A 82 -2.26 -11.47 -4.17
CA THR A 82 -1.77 -10.18 -3.67
C THR A 82 -0.25 -10.14 -3.72
N PHE A 83 0.40 -11.23 -3.34
CA PHE A 83 1.85 -11.35 -3.41
C PHE A 83 2.37 -11.27 -4.86
N ILE A 84 1.72 -11.97 -5.81
CA ILE A 84 2.08 -11.88 -7.24
C ILE A 84 1.92 -10.45 -7.77
N LYS A 85 0.83 -9.74 -7.41
CA LYS A 85 0.63 -8.34 -7.80
C LYS A 85 1.71 -7.42 -7.23
N MET A 86 2.12 -7.64 -5.98
CA MET A 86 3.22 -6.91 -5.34
C MET A 86 4.54 -7.12 -6.08
N LEU A 87 4.91 -8.37 -6.37
CA LEU A 87 6.14 -8.68 -7.12
C LEU A 87 6.14 -8.03 -8.51
N LEU A 88 5.01 -8.09 -9.23
CA LEU A 88 4.87 -7.43 -10.53
C LEU A 88 5.09 -5.92 -10.41
N LYS A 89 4.51 -5.29 -9.39
CA LYS A 89 4.63 -3.86 -9.16
C LYS A 89 6.08 -3.45 -8.85
N GLU A 90 6.73 -4.17 -7.95
CA GLU A 90 8.14 -3.95 -7.59
C GLU A 90 9.08 -4.11 -8.78
N ALA A 91 8.85 -5.12 -9.63
CA ALA A 91 9.62 -5.34 -10.84
C ALA A 91 9.45 -4.17 -11.83
N LEU A 92 8.22 -3.71 -12.07
CA LEU A 92 7.96 -2.56 -12.94
C LEU A 92 8.60 -1.27 -12.43
N ASP A 93 8.53 -1.03 -11.12
CA ASP A 93 9.12 0.17 -10.51
C ASP A 93 10.67 0.09 -10.51
N ARG A 94 11.26 -1.11 -10.48
CA ARG A 94 12.69 -1.32 -10.67
C ARG A 94 13.12 -1.02 -12.11
N GLU A 95 12.43 -1.59 -13.10
CA GLU A 95 12.74 -1.38 -14.52
C GLU A 95 12.56 0.09 -14.94
N SER A 96 11.54 0.75 -14.39
CA SER A 96 11.27 2.17 -14.67
C SER A 96 12.36 3.09 -14.11
N ARG A 97 12.89 2.76 -12.92
CA ARG A 97 14.05 3.48 -12.34
C ARG A 97 15.33 3.21 -13.13
N SER A 98 15.53 1.99 -13.60
CA SER A 98 16.70 1.62 -14.41
C SER A 98 16.72 2.32 -15.77
N ARG A 99 15.55 2.61 -16.36
CA ARG A 99 15.43 3.31 -17.65
C ARG A 99 15.64 4.83 -17.59
N LEU A 100 15.62 5.43 -16.40
CA LEU A 100 15.89 6.87 -16.24
C LEU A 100 17.39 7.19 -16.18
N VAL A 101 18.25 6.16 -16.27
CA VAL A 101 19.72 6.28 -16.16
C VAL A 101 20.44 6.04 -17.50
N HIS A 102 19.69 5.93 -18.60
CA HIS A 102 20.17 5.86 -19.98
C HIS A 102 19.43 6.89 -20.84
#